data_AF-A0A928TUC4-F1
#
_entry.id   AF-A0A928TUC4-F1
#
_cell.length_a   1.000
_cell.length_b   1.000
_cell.length_c   1.000
_cell.angle_alpha   90.00
_cell.angle_beta   90.00
_cell.angle_gamma   90.00
#
_symmetry.space_group_name_H-M   'P 1'
#
loop_
_entity.id
_entity.type
_entity.pdbx_description
1 polymer ?
#
loop_
_entity_poly.entity_id
_entity_poly.type
_entity_poly.pdbx_seq_one_letter_code
_entity_poly.pdbx_strand_id
1 'polypeptide(L)'
;MMDPAPFRERDLDPAAEAYIVDWGREAPARGPLALVVHLRPELATPATASILRDALHSYFRDRAVAARRDLKRLFRDGRISLAIGLAFLAIAFVTAEILVGHFSKESYATIVKESLVIGGWVALWRPIEIFFYDWWPILREARLFDRLGAMEVRVVAAPAAST
;
A
#
# COMPACT_ATOMS: atom_id res chain seq x y z
N MET A 1 27.65 -18.04 -3.99
CA MET A 1 26.48 -18.93 -3.94
C MET A 1 25.31 -18.13 -4.47
N MET A 2 24.97 -18.31 -5.74
CA MET A 2 23.88 -17.57 -6.39
C MET A 2 22.56 -18.09 -5.84
N ASP A 3 21.74 -17.19 -5.30
CA ASP A 3 20.34 -17.44 -4.98
C ASP A 3 19.56 -17.31 -6.30
N PRO A 4 19.02 -18.41 -6.87
CA PRO A 4 18.20 -18.35 -8.06
C PRO A 4 16.83 -17.86 -7.60
N ALA A 5 16.67 -16.54 -7.49
CA ALA A 5 15.34 -15.95 -7.38
C ALA A 5 14.54 -16.47 -8.58
N PRO A 6 13.47 -17.27 -8.37
CA PRO A 6 12.69 -17.77 -9.48
C PRO A 6 11.88 -16.57 -9.96
N PHE A 7 12.38 -15.88 -10.98
CA PHE A 7 11.56 -14.99 -11.79
C PHE A 7 10.39 -15.85 -12.27
N ARG A 8 9.21 -15.66 -11.66
CA ARG A 8 8.01 -16.36 -12.08
C ARG A 8 7.78 -16.00 -13.54
N GLU A 9 7.77 -17.00 -14.40
CA GLU A 9 7.40 -16.92 -15.83
C GLU A 9 5.94 -16.47 -16.07
N ARG A 10 5.34 -15.69 -15.15
CA ARG A 10 3.95 -15.20 -15.19
C ARG A 10 3.82 -13.73 -14.75
N ASP A 11 4.89 -12.94 -14.87
CA ASP A 11 4.75 -11.50 -14.68
C ASP A 11 4.23 -10.85 -15.96
N LEU A 12 3.21 -10.01 -15.78
CA LEU A 12 2.76 -9.10 -16.82
C LEU A 12 3.92 -8.15 -17.16
N ASP A 13 4.07 -7.82 -18.44
CA ASP A 13 5.05 -6.81 -18.86
C ASP A 13 4.85 -5.51 -18.04
N PRO A 14 5.90 -4.93 -17.43
CA PRO A 14 5.76 -3.75 -16.57
C PRO A 14 5.10 -2.56 -17.25
N ALA A 15 5.30 -2.38 -18.55
CA ALA A 15 4.67 -1.31 -19.32
C ALA A 15 3.17 -1.58 -19.50
N ALA A 16 2.79 -2.84 -19.73
CA ALA A 16 1.39 -3.25 -19.80
C ALA A 16 0.69 -3.14 -18.43
N GLU A 17 1.36 -3.51 -17.33
CA GLU A 17 0.85 -3.32 -15.97
C GLU A 17 0.56 -1.84 -15.72
N ALA A 18 1.56 -0.97 -15.92
CA ALA A 18 1.42 0.47 -15.70
C ALA A 18 0.26 1.05 -16.51
N TYR A 19 0.16 0.69 -17.80
CA TYR A 19 -0.93 1.14 -18.66
C TYR A 19 -2.31 0.72 -18.14
N ILE A 20 -2.48 -0.56 -17.76
CA ILE A 20 -3.76 -1.08 -17.27
C ILE A 20 -4.13 -0.43 -15.93
N VAL A 21 -3.15 -0.24 -15.04
CA VAL A 21 -3.35 0.38 -13.73
C VAL A 21 -3.73 1.85 -13.86
N ASP A 22 -3.04 2.60 -14.70
CA ASP A 22 -3.33 4.02 -14.92
C ASP A 22 -4.71 4.21 -15.55
N TRP A 23 -5.06 3.40 -16.56
CA TRP A 23 -6.42 3.38 -17.10
C TRP A 23 -7.47 3.04 -16.01
N GLY A 24 -7.18 2.05 -15.17
CA GLY A 24 -8.07 1.66 -14.07
C GLY A 24 -8.26 2.75 -13.00
N ARG A 25 -7.29 3.66 -12.85
CA ARG A 25 -7.38 4.84 -11.95
C ARG A 25 -8.29 5.92 -12.51
N GLU A 26 -8.30 6.10 -13.83
CA GLU A 26 -9.18 7.04 -14.54
C GLU A 26 -10.62 6.52 -14.66
N ALA A 27 -10.80 5.20 -14.66
CA ALA A 27 -12.12 4.58 -14.76
C ALA A 27 -13.03 4.89 -13.56
N PRO A 28 -14.37 4.93 -13.75
CA PRO A 28 -15.33 5.22 -12.67
C PRO A 28 -15.12 4.33 -11.45
N ALA A 29 -15.11 4.91 -10.25
CA ALA A 29 -14.71 4.21 -9.02
C ALA A 29 -15.59 3.00 -8.61
N ARG A 30 -16.81 2.89 -9.15
CA ARG A 30 -17.80 1.84 -8.79
C ARG A 30 -18.29 0.99 -9.96
N GLY A 31 -17.76 1.20 -11.17
CA GLY A 31 -18.17 0.45 -12.36
C GLY A 31 -17.40 -0.87 -12.52
N PRO A 32 -18.00 -1.89 -13.17
CA PRO A 32 -17.24 -3.04 -13.64
C PRO A 32 -16.19 -2.58 -14.66
N LEU A 33 -15.01 -3.19 -14.62
CA LEU A 33 -13.94 -2.95 -15.59
C LEU A 33 -13.95 -4.05 -16.63
N ALA A 34 -13.62 -3.71 -17.87
CA ALA A 34 -13.44 -4.66 -18.96
C ALA A 34 -12.17 -4.29 -19.74
N LEU A 35 -11.34 -5.28 -20.00
CA LEU A 35 -10.14 -5.17 -20.83
C LEU A 35 -10.40 -5.86 -22.18
N VAL A 36 -10.28 -5.09 -23.25
CA VAL A 36 -10.36 -5.61 -24.63
C VAL A 36 -8.96 -5.66 -25.21
N VAL A 37 -8.51 -6.86 -25.57
CA VAL A 37 -7.16 -7.10 -26.12
C VAL A 37 -7.29 -7.46 -27.59
N HIS A 38 -6.69 -6.63 -28.44
CA HIS A 38 -6.65 -6.86 -29.87
C HIS A 38 -5.45 -7.74 -30.22
N LEU A 39 -5.70 -8.94 -30.72
CA LEU A 39 -4.68 -9.88 -31.16
C LEU A 39 -4.80 -10.12 -32.66
N ARG A 40 -3.71 -10.57 -33.30
CA ARG A 40 -3.79 -11.05 -34.68
C ARG A 40 -4.86 -12.16 -34.80
N PRO A 41 -5.58 -12.28 -35.93
CA PRO A 41 -6.69 -13.21 -36.08
C PRO A 41 -6.33 -14.66 -35.71
N GLU A 42 -5.10 -15.09 -35.99
CA GLU A 42 -4.61 -16.45 -35.72
C GLU A 42 -4.44 -16.72 -34.22
N LEU A 43 -4.25 -15.66 -33.43
CA LEU A 43 -4.04 -15.72 -31.97
C LEU A 43 -5.30 -15.39 -31.19
N ALA A 44 -6.32 -14.80 -31.82
CA ALA A 44 -7.60 -14.40 -31.24
C ALA A 44 -8.53 -15.61 -31.01
N THR A 45 -8.03 -16.64 -30.34
CA THR A 45 -8.76 -17.87 -30.03
C THR A 45 -9.38 -17.81 -28.63
N PRO A 46 -10.48 -18.56 -28.37
CA PRO A 46 -11.05 -18.69 -27.03
C PRO A 46 -10.06 -19.25 -25.99
N ALA A 47 -9.15 -20.14 -26.42
CA ALA A 47 -8.11 -20.69 -25.56
C ALA A 47 -7.12 -19.60 -25.11
N THR A 48 -6.63 -18.78 -26.05
CA THR A 48 -5.77 -17.62 -25.73
C THR A 48 -6.49 -16.66 -24.78
N ALA A 49 -7.78 -16.40 -25.01
CA ALA A 49 -8.58 -15.54 -24.15
C ALA A 49 -8.71 -16.07 -22.71
N SER A 50 -8.89 -17.39 -22.53
CA SER A 50 -8.92 -18.02 -21.21
C SER A 50 -7.57 -17.93 -20.51
N ILE A 51 -6.48 -18.24 -21.21
CA ILE A 51 -5.12 -18.18 -20.64
C ILE A 51 -4.80 -16.75 -20.19
N LEU A 52 -5.08 -15.76 -21.03
CA LEU A 52 -4.85 -14.36 -20.72
C LEU A 52 -5.70 -13.88 -19.54
N ARG A 53 -6.98 -14.29 -19.49
CA ARG A 53 -7.87 -14.00 -18.37
C ARG A 53 -7.32 -14.57 -17.07
N ASP A 54 -6.99 -15.85 -17.04
CA ASP A 54 -6.51 -16.52 -15.84
C ASP A 54 -5.17 -15.93 -15.36
N ALA A 55 -4.28 -15.57 -16.30
CA ALA A 55 -3.04 -14.88 -16.00
C ALA A 55 -3.28 -13.50 -15.36
N LEU A 56 -4.10 -12.65 -15.97
CA LEU A 56 -4.40 -11.32 -15.44
C LEU A 56 -5.12 -11.38 -14.09
N HIS A 57 -6.11 -12.28 -13.95
CA HIS A 57 -6.86 -12.45 -12.71
C HIS A 57 -5.96 -12.91 -11.56
N SER A 58 -5.10 -13.91 -11.81
CA SER A 58 -4.15 -14.38 -10.79
C SER A 58 -3.13 -13.31 -10.43
N TYR A 59 -2.57 -12.61 -11.42
CA TYR A 59 -1.60 -11.53 -11.22
C TYR A 59 -2.16 -10.38 -10.35
N PHE A 60 -3.32 -9.82 -10.73
CA PHE A 60 -3.91 -8.71 -9.98
C PHE A 60 -4.45 -9.14 -8.61
N ARG A 61 -4.92 -10.38 -8.45
CA ARG A 61 -5.27 -10.92 -7.13
C ARG A 61 -4.05 -11.01 -6.23
N ASP A 62 -2.92 -11.50 -6.74
CA ASP A 62 -1.67 -11.60 -5.96
C ASP A 62 -1.14 -10.20 -5.57
N ARG A 63 -1.24 -9.23 -6.49
CA ARG A 63 -0.98 -7.80 -6.21
C ARG A 63 -1.89 -7.22 -5.14
N ALA A 64 -3.20 -7.52 -5.18
CA ALA A 64 -4.15 -7.06 -4.18
C ALA A 64 -3.85 -7.66 -2.79
N VAL A 65 -3.39 -8.91 -2.73
CA VAL A 65 -2.94 -9.55 -1.48
C VAL A 65 -1.63 -8.93 -1.00
N ALA A 66 -0.69 -8.61 -1.89
CA ALA A 66 0.54 -7.89 -1.55
C ALA A 66 0.25 -6.52 -0.93
N ALA A 67 -0.57 -5.68 -1.58
CA ALA A 67 -0.94 -4.36 -1.08
C ALA A 67 -1.61 -4.44 0.31
N ARG A 68 -2.47 -5.43 0.55
CA ARG A 68 -3.07 -5.65 1.89
C ARG A 68 -2.04 -6.09 2.94
N ARG A 69 -1.00 -6.85 2.56
CA ARG A 69 0.11 -7.19 3.46
C ARG A 69 0.92 -5.95 3.81
N ASP A 70 1.14 -5.06 2.85
CA ASP A 70 1.85 -3.80 3.08
C ASP A 70 1.03 -2.88 3.99
N LEU A 71 -0.28 -2.82 3.83
CA LEU A 71 -1.18 -2.13 4.75
C LEU A 71 -1.08 -2.66 6.18
N LYS A 72 -1.05 -3.99 6.36
CA LYS A 72 -0.86 -4.60 7.70
C LYS A 72 0.52 -4.25 8.28
N ARG A 73 1.56 -4.19 7.45
CA ARG A 73 2.90 -3.81 7.85
C ARG A 73 2.94 -2.35 8.30
N LEU A 74 2.36 -1.45 7.52
CA LEU A 74 2.23 -0.03 7.86
C LEU A 74 1.56 0.17 9.24
N PHE A 75 0.44 -0.51 9.52
CA PHE A 75 -0.21 -0.43 10.82
C PHE A 75 0.61 -1.06 11.96
N ARG A 76 1.41 -2.10 11.69
CA ARG A 76 2.33 -2.65 12.68
C ARG A 76 3.42 -1.63 13.03
N ASP A 77 4.01 -1.00 12.02
CA ASP A 77 5.05 -0.01 12.20
C ASP A 77 4.50 1.23 12.91
N GLY A 78 3.28 1.65 12.57
CA GLY A 78 2.52 2.67 13.31
C GLY A 78 2.32 2.33 14.79
N ARG A 79 1.91 1.10 15.12
CA ARG A 79 1.79 0.65 16.53
C ARG A 79 3.12 0.62 17.28
N ILE A 80 4.20 0.21 16.63
CA ILE A 80 5.54 0.21 17.24
C ILE A 80 5.97 1.66 17.51
N SER A 81 5.79 2.56 16.55
CA SER A 81 6.11 3.99 16.75
C SER A 81 5.31 4.60 17.90
N LEU A 82 4.03 4.24 18.04
CA LEU A 82 3.19 4.68 19.15
C LEU A 82 3.70 4.15 20.49
N ALA A 83 4.08 2.86 20.56
CA ALA A 83 4.63 2.27 21.76
C ALA A 83 5.94 2.94 22.19
N ILE A 84 6.83 3.24 21.25
CA ILE A 84 8.08 3.98 21.51
C ILE A 84 7.76 5.38 22.05
N GLY A 85 6.80 6.08 21.42
CA GLY A 85 6.36 7.40 21.87
C GLY A 85 5.79 7.40 23.29
N LEU A 86 4.94 6.43 23.61
CA LEU A 86 4.38 6.25 24.96
C LEU A 86 5.45 5.88 25.98
N ALA A 87 6.41 5.02 25.62
CA ALA A 87 7.52 4.66 26.50
C ALA A 87 8.40 5.88 26.82
N PHE A 88 8.72 6.70 25.82
CA PHE A 88 9.43 7.96 26.02
C PHE A 88 8.67 8.90 26.95
N LEU A 89 7.37 9.07 26.74
CA LEU A 89 6.51 9.91 27.58
C LEU A 89 6.48 9.40 29.03
N ALA A 90 6.36 8.08 29.22
CA ALA A 90 6.37 7.46 30.54
C ALA A 90 7.71 7.69 31.27
N ILE A 91 8.84 7.51 30.58
CA ILE A 91 10.18 7.76 31.14
C ILE A 91 10.35 9.24 31.51
N ALA A 92 9.91 10.15 30.64
CA ALA A 92 9.97 11.58 30.90
C ALA A 92 9.13 11.96 32.13
N PHE A 93 7.93 11.38 32.28
CA PHE A 93 7.06 11.62 33.43
C PHE A 93 7.66 11.07 34.73
N VAL A 94 8.22 9.85 34.73
CA VAL A 94 8.90 9.29 35.90
C VAL A 94 10.11 10.15 36.31
N THR A 95 10.87 10.63 35.33
CA THR A 95 12.02 11.51 35.58
C THR A 95 11.58 12.84 36.18
N ALA A 96 10.45 13.40 35.71
CA ALA A 96 9.84 14.60 36.25
C ALA A 96 9.53 14.48 37.75
N GLU A 97 8.82 13.42 38.12
CA GLU A 97 8.40 13.16 39.50
C GLU A 97 9.60 13.02 40.45
N ILE A 98 10.63 12.28 40.02
CA ILE A 98 11.86 12.12 40.82
C ILE A 98 12.56 13.47 41.02
N LEU A 99 12.64 14.30 39.98
CA LEU A 99 13.36 15.56 40.00
C LEU A 99 12.64 16.61 40.85
N VAL A 100 11.31 16.70 40.76
CA VAL A 100 10.48 17.57 41.61
C VAL A 100 10.54 17.13 43.07
N GLY A 101 10.53 15.81 43.32
CA GLY A 101 10.67 15.24 44.67
C GLY A 101 12.02 15.52 45.33
N HIS A 102 13.11 15.65 44.54
CA HIS A 102 14.46 15.95 45.06
C HIS A 102 14.82 17.44 45.03
N PHE A 103 14.24 18.23 44.12
CA PHE A 103 14.61 19.63 43.90
C PHE A 103 13.35 20.50 43.72
N SER A 104 12.90 21.13 44.81
CA SER A 104 11.66 21.93 44.88
C SER A 104 11.69 23.29 44.15
N LYS A 105 12.55 23.50 43.14
CA LYS A 105 12.56 24.78 42.40
C LYS A 105 11.51 24.78 41.30
N GLU A 106 10.58 25.72 41.34
CA GLU A 106 9.54 25.93 40.31
C GLU A 106 10.09 25.98 38.87
N SER A 107 11.33 26.44 38.70
CA SER A 107 11.98 26.51 37.38
C SER A 107 12.19 25.14 36.72
N TYR A 108 12.39 24.06 37.47
CA TYR A 108 12.54 22.71 36.89
C TYR A 108 11.20 22.15 36.41
N ALA A 109 10.11 22.44 37.13
CA ALA A 109 8.78 21.99 36.74
C ALA A 109 8.36 22.56 35.37
N THR A 110 8.65 23.84 35.10
CA THR A 110 8.36 24.47 33.80
C THR A 110 9.14 23.83 32.65
N ILE A 111 10.45 23.61 32.83
CA ILE A 111 11.32 23.01 31.80
C ILE A 111 10.83 21.59 31.46
N VAL A 112 10.46 20.81 32.48
CA VAL A 112 9.96 19.45 32.28
C VAL A 112 8.62 19.47 31.56
N LYS A 113 7.70 20.36 31.95
CA LYS A 113 6.41 20.52 31.26
C LYS A 113 6.61 20.87 29.78
N GLU A 114 7.46 21.82 29.45
CA GLU A 114 7.75 22.19 28.06
C GLU A 114 8.38 21.06 27.27
N SER A 115 9.35 20.34 27.87
CA SER A 115 9.99 19.17 27.26
C SER A 115 8.99 18.03 27.02
N LEU A 116 8.04 17.82 27.94
CA LEU A 116 7.00 16.81 27.81
C LEU A 116 6.01 17.16 26.69
N VAL A 117 5.66 18.44 26.53
CA VAL A 117 4.79 18.92 25.44
C VAL A 117 5.47 18.75 24.08
N ILE A 118 6.72 19.19 23.95
CA ILE A 118 7.50 19.06 22.71
C ILE A 118 7.74 17.58 22.40
N GLY A 119 8.19 16.80 23.39
CA GLY A 119 8.46 15.38 23.25
C GLY A 119 7.20 14.56 22.95
N GLY A 120 6.08 14.86 23.60
CA GLY A 120 4.79 14.23 23.34
C GLY A 120 4.29 14.49 21.92
N TRP A 121 4.44 15.72 21.43
CA TRP A 121 4.12 16.06 20.04
C TRP A 121 5.03 15.33 19.03
N VAL A 122 6.34 15.33 19.25
CA VAL A 122 7.34 14.64 18.40
C VAL A 122 7.26 13.10 18.51
N ALA A 123 6.67 12.57 19.58
CA ALA A 123 6.35 11.15 19.68
C ALA A 123 5.07 10.79 18.92
N LEU A 124 4.08 11.71 18.90
CA LEU A 124 2.74 11.42 18.39
C LEU A 124 2.58 11.69 16.88
N TRP A 125 3.44 12.49 16.26
CA TRP A 125 3.30 12.85 14.83
C TRP A 125 3.39 11.64 13.89
N ARG A 126 4.31 10.70 14.12
CA ARG A 126 4.49 9.55 13.22
C ARG A 126 3.32 8.55 13.29
N PRO A 127 2.83 8.17 14.49
CA PRO A 127 1.60 7.41 14.61
C PRO A 127 0.41 8.09 13.94
N ILE A 128 0.16 9.37 14.22
CA ILE A 128 -1.03 10.05 13.70
C ILE A 128 -0.96 10.18 12.18
N GLU A 129 0.21 10.46 11.60
CA GLU A 129 0.42 10.46 10.15
C GLU A 129 0.05 9.12 9.52
N ILE A 130 0.56 8.02 10.08
CA ILE A 130 0.30 6.67 9.59
C ILE A 130 -1.19 6.31 9.67
N PHE A 131 -1.85 6.66 10.79
CA PHE A 131 -3.27 6.34 11.00
C PHE A 131 -4.22 7.26 10.23
N PHE A 132 -3.80 8.45 9.81
CA PHE A 132 -4.66 9.38 9.07
C PHE A 132 -4.46 9.31 7.56
N TYR A 133 -3.21 9.27 7.09
CA TYR A 133 -2.91 9.54 5.68
C TYR A 133 -2.31 8.35 4.95
N ASP A 134 -1.31 7.68 5.53
CA ASP A 134 -0.49 6.70 4.78
C ASP A 134 -1.26 5.45 4.33
N TRP A 135 -2.34 5.08 5.04
CA TRP A 135 -3.07 3.85 4.76
C TRP A 135 -4.07 3.97 3.60
N TRP A 136 -4.60 5.18 3.33
CA TRP A 136 -5.65 5.38 2.34
C TRP A 136 -5.16 5.13 0.90
N PRO A 137 -3.96 5.59 0.50
CA PRO A 137 -3.38 5.25 -0.80
C PRO A 137 -3.21 3.73 -1.00
N ILE A 138 -2.67 3.03 0.00
CA ILE A 138 -2.44 1.58 -0.07
C ILE A 138 -3.77 0.82 -0.17
N LEU A 139 -4.78 1.25 0.59
CA LEU A 139 -6.10 0.62 0.53
C LEU A 139 -6.78 0.89 -0.82
N ARG A 140 -6.65 2.09 -1.37
CA ARG A 140 -7.15 2.41 -2.71
C ARG A 140 -6.50 1.54 -3.78
N GLU A 141 -5.19 1.35 -3.69
CA GLU A 141 -4.44 0.50 -4.60
C GLU A 141 -4.85 -0.97 -4.48
N ALA A 142 -5.01 -1.49 -3.26
CA ALA A 142 -5.52 -2.84 -3.02
C ALA A 142 -6.91 -3.05 -3.66
N ARG A 143 -7.83 -2.09 -3.49
CA ARG A 143 -9.17 -2.14 -4.09
C ARG A 143 -9.13 -2.04 -5.62
N LEU A 144 -8.22 -1.24 -6.17
CA LEU A 144 -8.03 -1.16 -7.61
C LEU A 144 -7.57 -2.51 -8.16
N PHE A 145 -6.58 -3.14 -7.53
CA PHE A 145 -6.14 -4.48 -7.92
C PHE A 145 -7.22 -5.55 -7.76
N ASP A 146 -8.06 -5.47 -6.73
CA ASP A 146 -9.23 -6.37 -6.63
C ASP A 146 -10.17 -6.21 -7.84
N ARG A 147 -10.43 -4.96 -8.26
CA ARG A 147 -11.30 -4.66 -9.40
C ARG A 147 -10.69 -5.14 -10.72
N LEU A 148 -9.39 -4.90 -10.92
CA LEU A 148 -8.65 -5.39 -12.08
C LEU A 148 -8.57 -6.92 -12.11
N GLY A 149 -8.43 -7.55 -10.94
CA GLY A 149 -8.45 -9.01 -10.80
C GLY A 149 -9.82 -9.64 -11.06
N ALA A 150 -10.90 -8.87 -10.99
CA ALA A 150 -12.26 -9.31 -11.29
C ALA A 150 -12.77 -8.79 -12.65
N MET A 151 -11.93 -8.09 -13.42
CA MET A 151 -12.35 -7.44 -14.67
C MET A 151 -12.69 -8.47 -15.76
N GLU A 152 -13.61 -8.12 -16.64
CA GLU A 152 -13.92 -8.95 -17.80
C GLU A 152 -12.79 -8.83 -18.85
N VAL A 153 -12.23 -9.95 -19.30
CA VAL A 153 -11.19 -9.96 -20.35
C VAL A 153 -11.76 -10.49 -21.65
N ARG A 154 -11.78 -9.66 -22.69
CA ARG A 154 -12.24 -10.02 -24.04
C ARG A 154 -11.07 -9.94 -25.02
N VAL A 155 -10.93 -10.94 -25.87
CA VAL A 155 -9.95 -10.93 -26.97
C VAL A 155 -10.69 -10.74 -28.28
N VAL A 156 -10.22 -9.80 -29.10
CA VAL A 156 -10.82 -9.47 -30.40
C VAL A 156 -9.74 -9.57 -31.47
N ALA A 157 -10.08 -10.10 -32.64
CA ALA A 157 -9.18 -10.07 -33.79
C ALA A 157 -8.95 -8.61 -34.22
N ALA A 158 -7.69 -8.19 -34.29
CA ALA A 158 -7.31 -6.89 -34.84
C ALA A 158 -7.75 -6.81 -36.31
N PRO A 159 -8.33 -5.69 -36.75
CA PRO A 159 -8.60 -5.49 -38.18
C PRO A 159 -7.26 -5.57 -38.93
N ALA A 160 -7.26 -6.27 -40.07
CA ALA A 160 -6.10 -6.29 -40.95
C ALA A 160 -5.76 -4.84 -41.30
N ALA A 161 -4.56 -4.40 -40.95
CA ALA A 161 -4.11 -3.04 -41.25
C ALA A 161 -4.17 -2.84 -42.78
N SER A 162 -5.14 -2.05 -43.25
CA SER A 162 -5.17 -1.60 -44.63
C SER A 162 -3.98 -0.67 -44.82
N THR A 163 -3.02 -1.12 -45.64
CA THR A 163 -1.87 -0.34 -46.13
C THR A 163 -2.34 0.87 -46.92
#